data_AF-A0A7S0V7I4-F1
#
_entry.id   AF-A0A7S0V7I4-F1
#
_cell.length_a   1.000
_cell.length_b   1.000
_cell.length_c   1.000
_cell.angle_alpha   90.00
_cell.angle_beta   90.00
_cell.angle_gamma   90.00
#
_symmetry.space_group_name_H-M   'P 1'
#
loop_
_entity.id
_entity.type
_entity.pdbx_description
1 polymer ?
#
loop_
_entity_poly.entity_id
_entity_poly.type
_entity_poly.pdbx_seq_one_letter_code
_entity_poly.pdbx_strand_id
1 'polypeptide(L)'
;VGADRGGLVCNQAFDKVVVTLREQYDMDKAVAKHLMQNYGTRALLVAKVAEEMAAKDSQRSSDHAFRYKKLNSKYPMLEAEVVFACRQEFACTAVDVLARRTRLAFLDSKAAETALPRVLDMMAAELQWSGRRKEQERKDAVKFLESMSMPLQ
;
A
#
# COMPACT_ATOMS: atom_id res chain seq x y z
N VAL A 1 16.04 39.08 -8.17
CA VAL A 1 16.89 37.95 -7.74
C VAL A 1 16.17 37.26 -6.59
N GLY A 2 15.53 36.11 -6.80
CA GLY A 2 14.87 35.38 -5.70
C GLY A 2 13.64 34.56 -6.05
N ALA A 3 13.72 33.62 -7.00
CA ALA A 3 12.58 32.73 -7.33
C ALA A 3 12.88 31.23 -7.25
N ASP A 4 14.09 30.80 -6.91
CA ASP A 4 14.57 29.50 -7.43
C ASP A 4 15.39 28.64 -6.46
N ARG A 5 15.60 29.07 -5.21
CA ARG A 5 16.25 28.19 -4.19
C ARG A 5 15.27 27.31 -3.41
N GLY A 6 13.97 27.58 -3.45
CA GLY A 6 12.97 26.80 -2.71
C GLY A 6 12.88 25.34 -3.18
N GLY A 7 12.88 25.09 -4.50
CA GLY A 7 12.74 23.74 -5.05
C GLY A 7 13.95 22.83 -4.82
N LEU A 8 15.17 23.41 -4.84
CA LEU A 8 16.42 22.66 -4.64
C LEU A 8 16.59 22.17 -3.19
N VAL A 9 16.18 22.97 -2.21
CA VAL A 9 16.28 22.58 -0.78
C VAL A 9 15.22 21.55 -0.42
N CYS A 10 14.00 21.67 -0.97
CA CYS A 10 12.93 20.68 -0.77
C CYS A 10 13.32 19.30 -1.33
N ASN A 11 13.93 19.23 -2.52
CA ASN A 11 14.34 17.97 -3.13
C ASN A 11 15.42 17.23 -2.32
N GLN A 12 16.38 17.94 -1.71
CA GLN A 12 17.42 17.29 -0.89
C GLN A 12 16.86 16.56 0.34
N ALA A 13 15.81 17.10 0.97
CA ALA A 13 15.14 16.43 2.09
C ALA A 13 14.39 15.17 1.63
N PHE A 14 13.82 15.21 0.42
CA PHE A 14 13.13 14.08 -0.20
C PHE A 14 14.07 12.96 -0.63
N ASP A 15 15.28 13.30 -1.11
CA ASP A 15 16.31 12.32 -1.45
C ASP A 15 16.77 11.52 -0.22
N LYS A 16 16.91 12.18 0.94
CA LYS A 16 17.29 11.50 2.20
C LYS A 16 16.29 10.40 2.59
N VAL A 17 14.99 10.66 2.45
CA VAL A 17 13.96 9.66 2.78
C VAL A 17 14.06 8.44 1.88
N VAL A 18 14.26 8.64 0.57
CA VAL A 18 14.41 7.54 -0.40
C VAL A 18 15.66 6.71 -0.09
N VAL A 19 16.76 7.36 0.28
CA VAL A 19 17.99 6.66 0.71
C VAL A 19 17.73 5.84 1.97
N THR A 20 17.11 6.43 2.99
CA THR A 20 16.75 5.73 4.24
C THR A 20 15.87 4.50 3.99
N LEU A 21 14.83 4.63 3.14
CA LEU A 21 13.95 3.51 2.80
C LEU A 21 14.71 2.33 2.16
N ARG A 22 15.72 2.63 1.34
CA ARG A 22 16.52 1.61 0.67
C ARG A 22 17.57 1.00 1.58
N GLU A 23 18.28 1.81 2.37
CA GLU A 23 19.40 1.34 3.19
C GLU A 23 18.94 0.68 4.50
N GLN A 24 17.94 1.26 5.18
CA GLN A 24 17.50 0.77 6.49
C GLN A 24 16.38 -0.27 6.37
N TYR A 25 15.46 -0.10 5.43
CA TYR A 25 14.30 -0.98 5.26
C TYR A 25 14.46 -1.95 4.07
N ASP A 26 15.61 -1.93 3.40
CA ASP A 26 15.97 -2.81 2.27
C ASP A 26 14.94 -2.77 1.11
N MET A 27 14.31 -1.61 0.90
CA MET A 27 13.26 -1.47 -0.12
C MET A 27 13.82 -1.28 -1.53
N ASP A 28 13.17 -1.91 -2.51
CA ASP A 28 13.44 -1.68 -3.93
C ASP A 28 13.38 -0.19 -4.28
N LYS A 29 14.22 0.25 -5.22
CA LYS A 29 14.21 1.64 -5.71
C LYS A 29 12.82 2.09 -6.19
N ALA A 30 12.08 1.21 -6.88
CA ALA A 30 10.75 1.51 -7.38
C ALA A 30 9.74 1.70 -6.24
N VAL A 31 9.81 0.88 -5.19
CA VAL A 31 8.96 0.98 -4.01
C VAL A 31 9.29 2.23 -3.21
N ALA A 32 10.57 2.49 -2.94
CA ALA A 32 11.00 3.68 -2.21
C ALA A 32 10.57 4.97 -2.93
N LYS A 33 10.69 5.00 -4.27
CA LYS A 33 10.22 6.14 -5.08
C LYS A 33 8.69 6.28 -5.02
N HIS A 34 7.95 5.18 -5.15
CA HIS A 34 6.47 5.15 -5.05
C HIS A 34 5.99 5.70 -3.70
N LEU A 35 6.55 5.18 -2.60
CA LEU A 35 6.16 5.63 -1.26
C LEU A 35 6.48 7.11 -1.05
N MET A 36 7.64 7.55 -1.52
CA MET A 36 8.05 8.96 -1.42
C MET A 36 7.10 9.88 -2.21
N GLN A 37 6.70 9.48 -3.41
CA GLN A 37 5.81 10.27 -4.27
C GLN A 37 4.39 10.38 -3.70
N ASN A 38 3.89 9.34 -3.04
CA ASN A 38 2.51 9.32 -2.52
C ASN A 38 2.38 9.81 -1.07
N TYR A 39 3.36 9.51 -0.22
CA TYR A 39 3.29 9.78 1.23
C TYR A 39 4.28 10.84 1.71
N GLY A 40 5.26 11.21 0.89
CA GLY A 40 6.30 12.16 1.29
C GLY A 40 7.11 11.63 2.48
N THR A 41 7.34 12.49 3.48
CA THR A 41 8.03 12.10 4.72
C THR A 41 7.31 11.02 5.52
N ARG A 42 5.98 10.85 5.34
CA ARG A 42 5.19 9.78 5.98
C ARG A 42 5.52 8.39 5.41
N ALA A 43 6.26 8.30 4.30
CA ALA A 43 6.73 7.02 3.76
C ALA A 43 7.52 6.19 4.79
N LEU A 44 8.27 6.84 5.70
CA LEU A 44 8.97 6.17 6.79
C LEU A 44 8.01 5.48 7.78
N LEU A 45 6.81 6.03 7.98
CA LEU A 45 5.79 5.41 8.82
C LEU A 45 5.23 4.15 8.15
N VAL A 46 5.01 4.19 6.84
CA VAL A 46 4.58 3.01 6.07
C VAL A 46 5.65 1.91 6.13
N ALA A 47 6.93 2.28 6.06
CA ALA A 47 8.04 1.34 6.17
C ALA A 47 8.11 0.67 7.55
N LYS A 48 7.86 1.42 8.63
CA LYS A 48 7.74 0.85 9.99
C LYS A 48 6.58 -0.15 10.09
N VAL A 49 5.42 0.17 9.51
CA VAL A 49 4.28 -0.75 9.45
C VAL A 49 4.66 -2.03 8.71
N ALA A 50 5.42 -1.93 7.61
CA ALA A 50 5.90 -3.10 6.88
C ALA A 50 6.81 -4.00 7.73
N GLU A 51 7.75 -3.40 8.46
CA GLU A 51 8.63 -4.11 9.39
C GLU A 51 7.85 -4.79 10.53
N GLU A 52 6.88 -4.10 11.13
CA GLU A 52 5.98 -4.68 12.14
C GLU A 52 5.21 -5.90 11.60
N MET A 53 4.72 -5.82 10.37
CA MET A 53 4.02 -6.93 9.72
C MET A 53 4.97 -8.11 9.46
N ALA A 54 6.19 -7.84 8.98
CA ALA A 54 7.19 -8.87 8.76
C ALA A 54 7.61 -9.56 10.07
N ALA A 55 7.72 -8.82 11.18
CA ALA A 55 8.03 -9.36 12.50
C ALA A 55 6.93 -10.29 13.06
N LYS A 56 5.65 -10.01 12.75
CA LYS A 56 4.54 -10.90 13.12
C LYS A 56 4.52 -12.20 12.29
N ASP A 57 4.97 -12.11 11.05
CA ASP A 57 5.05 -13.26 10.14
C ASP A 57 6.29 -14.15 10.42
N SER A 58 7.42 -13.59 10.84
CA SER A 58 8.63 -14.36 11.17
C SER A 58 8.49 -15.21 12.43
N GLN A 59 7.58 -14.84 13.34
CA GLN A 59 7.16 -15.74 14.42
C GLN A 59 6.44 -17.01 13.91
N ARG A 60 5.96 -17.01 12.66
CA ARG A 60 5.21 -18.10 12.05
C ARG A 60 6.01 -18.91 11.02
N SER A 61 7.13 -18.41 10.52
CA SER A 61 7.95 -19.11 9.52
C SER A 61 9.44 -18.80 9.70
N SER A 62 10.27 -19.85 9.67
CA SER A 62 11.73 -19.82 9.88
C SER A 62 12.55 -19.29 8.70
N ASP A 63 11.90 -18.96 7.58
CA ASP A 63 12.58 -18.48 6.38
C ASP A 63 12.87 -16.97 6.48
N HIS A 64 13.98 -16.55 5.88
CA HIS A 64 14.36 -15.14 5.71
C HIS A 64 13.30 -14.38 4.90
N ALA A 65 12.21 -14.00 5.55
CA ALA A 65 11.11 -13.28 4.93
C ALA A 65 11.56 -11.85 4.58
N PHE A 66 11.26 -11.42 3.35
CA PHE A 66 11.42 -10.03 2.93
C PHE A 66 10.79 -9.08 3.96
N ARG A 67 11.46 -7.96 4.25
CA ARG A 67 11.01 -6.96 5.24
C ARG A 67 9.70 -6.26 4.86
N TYR A 68 9.21 -6.47 3.64
CA TYR A 68 7.95 -5.96 3.15
C TYR A 68 7.35 -6.92 2.11
N LYS A 69 6.03 -6.81 1.91
CA LYS A 69 5.27 -7.57 0.90
C LYS A 69 4.51 -6.62 -0.02
N LYS A 70 4.52 -6.91 -1.31
CA LYS A 70 3.74 -6.19 -2.33
C LYS A 70 2.34 -6.78 -2.43
N LEU A 71 1.34 -5.95 -2.72
CA LEU A 71 -0.03 -6.40 -3.04
C LEU A 71 -0.07 -7.21 -4.33
N ASN A 72 0.79 -6.86 -5.28
CA ASN A 72 0.95 -7.56 -6.55
C ASN A 72 2.41 -7.44 -7.00
N SER A 73 3.01 -8.50 -7.55
CA SER A 73 4.42 -8.51 -7.96
C SER A 73 4.76 -7.47 -9.04
N LYS A 74 3.78 -7.11 -9.89
CA LYS A 74 3.95 -6.15 -11.00
C LYS A 74 3.99 -4.69 -10.53
N TYR A 75 3.41 -4.37 -9.38
CA TYR A 75 3.19 -3.00 -8.93
C TYR A 75 3.94 -2.70 -7.62
N PRO A 76 4.40 -1.46 -7.40
CA PRO A 76 5.18 -1.10 -6.22
C PRO A 76 4.34 -0.96 -4.94
N MET A 77 3.02 -1.18 -5.00
CA MET A 77 2.11 -1.04 -3.86
C MET A 77 2.31 -2.16 -2.85
N LEU A 78 2.40 -1.79 -1.57
CA LEU A 78 2.69 -2.67 -0.44
C LEU A 78 1.42 -3.08 0.32
N GLU A 79 1.47 -4.26 0.93
CA GLU A 79 0.48 -4.67 1.93
C GLU A 79 0.42 -3.70 3.12
N ALA A 80 1.58 -3.14 3.50
CA ALA A 80 1.69 -2.16 4.57
C ALA A 80 0.90 -0.86 4.29
N GLU A 81 0.72 -0.48 3.02
CA GLU A 81 -0.11 0.68 2.66
C GLU A 81 -1.58 0.45 3.03
N VAL A 82 -2.07 -0.79 3.00
CA VAL A 82 -3.45 -1.13 3.40
C VAL A 82 -3.62 -0.92 4.90
N VAL A 83 -2.70 -1.47 5.69
CA VAL A 83 -2.74 -1.34 7.16
C VAL A 83 -2.57 0.13 7.57
N PHE A 84 -1.63 0.83 6.93
CA PHE A 84 -1.44 2.26 7.15
C PHE A 84 -2.71 3.06 6.81
N ALA A 85 -3.35 2.75 5.69
CA ALA A 85 -4.59 3.41 5.29
C ALA A 85 -5.72 3.21 6.31
N CYS A 86 -5.87 2.01 6.88
CA CYS A 86 -6.84 1.75 7.94
C CYS A 86 -6.52 2.53 9.23
N ARG A 87 -5.26 2.49 9.69
CA ARG A 87 -4.85 3.06 10.97
C ARG A 87 -4.75 4.59 10.97
N GLN A 88 -4.25 5.18 9.88
CA GLN A 88 -3.90 6.61 9.83
C GLN A 88 -4.67 7.41 8.77
N GLU A 89 -5.28 6.76 7.79
CA GLU A 89 -6.05 7.44 6.73
C GLU A 89 -7.55 7.13 6.77
N PHE A 90 -8.01 6.50 7.85
CA PHE A 90 -9.41 6.16 8.13
C PHE A 90 -10.09 5.40 6.98
N ALA A 91 -9.35 4.53 6.29
CA ALA A 91 -9.91 3.70 5.24
C ALA A 91 -10.80 2.60 5.85
N CYS A 92 -12.11 2.72 5.62
CA CYS A 92 -13.13 1.83 6.21
C CYS A 92 -13.79 0.87 5.19
N THR A 93 -13.41 0.92 3.91
CA THR A 93 -13.96 0.04 2.87
C THR A 93 -12.87 -0.46 1.93
N ALA A 94 -13.05 -1.67 1.38
CA ALA A 94 -12.06 -2.26 0.46
C ALA A 94 -11.90 -1.43 -0.83
N VAL A 95 -13.01 -0.84 -1.29
CA VAL A 95 -13.02 0.08 -2.44
C VAL A 95 -12.17 1.33 -2.17
N ASP A 96 -12.19 1.89 -0.95
CA ASP A 96 -11.37 3.05 -0.63
C ASP A 96 -9.88 2.75 -0.78
N VAL A 97 -9.44 1.62 -0.24
CA VAL A 97 -8.04 1.19 -0.33
C VAL A 97 -7.62 0.95 -1.79
N LEU A 98 -8.40 0.17 -2.54
CA LEU A 98 -8.05 -0.23 -3.91
C LEU A 98 -8.16 0.91 -4.93
N ALA A 99 -9.15 1.79 -4.77
CA ALA A 99 -9.41 2.86 -5.73
C ALA A 99 -8.69 4.17 -5.37
N ARG A 100 -8.70 4.58 -4.11
CA ARG A 100 -8.27 5.94 -3.73
C ARG A 100 -6.87 5.98 -3.11
N ARG A 101 -6.55 5.04 -2.22
CA ARG A 101 -5.27 5.01 -1.49
C ARG A 101 -4.13 4.42 -2.31
N THR A 102 -4.34 3.23 -2.84
CA THR A 102 -3.34 2.54 -3.69
C THR A 102 -3.53 2.84 -5.18
N ARG A 103 -4.77 3.16 -5.59
CA ARG A 103 -5.18 3.37 -6.99
C ARG A 103 -4.93 2.18 -7.91
N LEU A 104 -4.74 0.98 -7.35
CA LEU A 104 -4.51 -0.25 -8.12
C LEU A 104 -5.70 -0.56 -9.04
N ALA A 105 -6.92 -0.31 -8.59
CA ALA A 105 -8.14 -0.54 -9.39
C ALA A 105 -8.17 0.27 -10.70
N PHE A 106 -7.59 1.47 -10.70
CA PHE A 106 -7.50 2.32 -11.89
C PHE A 106 -6.33 1.94 -12.80
N LEU A 107 -5.25 1.40 -12.23
CA LEU A 107 -4.07 0.97 -12.98
C LEU A 107 -4.31 -0.36 -13.70
N ASP A 108 -4.88 -1.33 -13.00
CA ASP A 108 -5.14 -2.68 -13.50
C ASP A 108 -6.21 -3.36 -12.63
N SER A 109 -7.45 -3.38 -13.12
CA SER A 109 -8.59 -3.94 -12.40
C SER A 109 -8.43 -5.43 -12.11
N LYS A 110 -7.76 -6.19 -12.99
CA LYS A 110 -7.48 -7.63 -12.78
C LYS A 110 -6.44 -7.84 -11.68
N ALA A 111 -5.40 -7.00 -11.63
CA ALA A 111 -4.44 -7.02 -10.54
C ALA A 111 -5.10 -6.66 -9.20
N ALA A 112 -6.02 -5.70 -9.19
CA ALA A 112 -6.81 -5.35 -8.00
C ALA A 112 -7.74 -6.48 -7.56
N GLU A 113 -8.39 -7.18 -8.48
CA GLU A 113 -9.23 -8.35 -8.19
C GLU A 113 -8.41 -9.48 -7.58
N THR A 114 -7.20 -9.74 -8.11
CA THR A 114 -6.28 -10.75 -7.56
C THR A 114 -5.82 -10.39 -6.14
N ALA A 115 -5.60 -9.09 -5.87
CA ALA A 115 -5.18 -8.60 -4.56
C ALA A 115 -6.33 -8.50 -3.54
N LEU A 116 -7.59 -8.44 -4.00
CA LEU A 116 -8.76 -8.17 -3.16
C LEU A 116 -8.91 -9.11 -1.96
N PRO A 117 -8.78 -10.45 -2.08
CA PRO A 117 -8.90 -11.34 -0.93
C PRO A 117 -7.91 -11.00 0.18
N ARG A 118 -6.66 -10.71 -0.21
CA ARG A 118 -5.59 -10.36 0.72
C ARG A 118 -5.83 -9.01 1.39
N VAL A 119 -6.32 -8.01 0.64
CA VAL A 119 -6.74 -6.71 1.20
C VAL A 119 -7.85 -6.89 2.23
N LEU A 120 -8.87 -7.69 1.92
CA LEU A 120 -9.98 -7.96 2.84
C LEU A 120 -9.53 -8.66 4.12
N ASP A 121 -8.59 -9.59 4.04
CA ASP A 121 -8.01 -10.25 5.22
C ASP A 121 -7.34 -9.22 6.15
N MET A 122 -6.52 -8.35 5.59
CA MET A 122 -5.80 -7.32 6.36
C MET A 122 -6.78 -6.30 6.96
N MET A 123 -7.71 -5.79 6.17
CA MET A 123 -8.71 -4.83 6.65
C MET A 123 -9.62 -5.45 7.72
N ALA A 124 -10.04 -6.71 7.56
CA ALA A 124 -10.86 -7.38 8.55
C ALA A 124 -10.12 -7.57 9.87
N ALA A 125 -8.82 -7.86 9.84
CA ALA A 125 -7.99 -7.97 11.02
C ALA A 125 -7.80 -6.60 11.73
N GLU A 126 -7.53 -5.55 10.96
CA GLU A 126 -7.29 -4.20 11.51
C GLU A 126 -8.56 -3.53 12.04
N LEU A 127 -9.70 -3.72 11.36
CA LEU A 127 -10.99 -3.09 11.71
C LEU A 127 -11.94 -4.03 12.44
N GLN A 128 -11.48 -5.24 12.80
CA GLN A 128 -12.26 -6.25 13.51
C GLN A 128 -13.60 -6.59 12.85
N TRP A 129 -13.59 -6.75 11.52
CA TRP A 129 -14.82 -7.06 10.79
C TRP A 129 -15.32 -8.48 11.09
N SER A 130 -16.64 -8.61 11.22
CA SER A 130 -17.30 -9.91 11.20
C SER A 130 -17.19 -10.56 9.82
N GLY A 131 -17.31 -11.89 9.76
CA GLY A 131 -17.34 -12.61 8.48
C GLY A 131 -18.44 -12.11 7.54
N ARG A 132 -19.60 -11.73 8.10
CA ARG A 132 -20.70 -11.10 7.34
C ARG A 132 -20.29 -9.76 6.74
N ARG A 133 -19.62 -8.89 7.50
CA ARG A 133 -19.14 -7.59 7.00
C ARG A 133 -18.08 -7.77 5.92
N LYS A 134 -17.13 -8.68 6.12
CA LYS A 134 -16.09 -8.99 5.14
C LYS A 134 -16.68 -9.48 3.82
N GLU A 135 -17.69 -10.35 3.87
CA GLU A 135 -18.37 -10.84 2.65
C GLU A 135 -19.16 -9.73 1.94
N GLN A 136 -19.77 -8.81 2.69
CA GLN A 136 -20.43 -7.63 2.12
C GLN A 136 -19.41 -6.75 1.38
N GLU A 137 -18.29 -6.43 2.02
CA GLU A 137 -17.20 -5.65 1.42
C GLU A 137 -16.62 -6.34 0.18
N ARG A 138 -16.53 -7.67 0.18
CA ARG A 138 -16.12 -8.44 -1.01
C ARG A 138 -17.07 -8.22 -2.17
N LYS A 139 -18.38 -8.35 -1.96
CA LYS A 139 -19.39 -8.16 -3.01
C LYS A 139 -19.37 -6.73 -3.55
N ASP A 140 -19.28 -5.75 -2.66
CA ASP A 140 -19.26 -4.33 -3.04
C ASP A 140 -17.98 -4.00 -3.83
N ALA A 141 -16.83 -4.54 -3.42
CA ALA A 141 -15.58 -4.36 -4.14
C ALA A 141 -15.55 -5.05 -5.50
N VAL A 142 -16.06 -6.28 -5.62
CA VAL A 142 -16.17 -6.98 -6.91
C VAL A 142 -17.06 -6.18 -7.88
N LYS A 143 -18.24 -5.77 -7.43
CA LYS A 143 -19.16 -4.95 -8.23
C LYS A 143 -18.50 -3.63 -8.70
N PHE A 144 -17.71 -3.01 -7.84
CA PHE A 144 -16.95 -1.82 -8.19
C PHE A 144 -15.87 -2.11 -9.25
N LEU A 145 -15.11 -3.20 -9.11
CA LEU A 145 -14.07 -3.58 -10.07
C LEU A 145 -14.64 -3.96 -11.43
N GLU A 146 -15.81 -4.61 -11.48
CA GLU A 146 -16.56 -4.87 -12.71
C GLU A 146 -16.88 -3.57 -13.46
N SER A 147 -17.26 -2.50 -12.73
CA SER A 147 -17.52 -1.19 -13.35
C SER A 147 -16.25 -0.48 -13.86
N MET A 148 -15.06 -0.92 -13.41
CA MET A 148 -13.77 -0.37 -13.81
C MET A 148 -13.13 -1.15 -14.96
N SER A 149 -13.50 -2.42 -15.17
CA SER A 149 -13.09 -3.16 -16.36
C SER A 149 -13.87 -2.68 -17.58
N MET A 150 -13.18 -2.33 -18.66
CA MET A 150 -13.87 -2.13 -19.95
C MET A 150 -14.53 -3.47 -20.36
N PRO A 151 -15.79 -3.47 -20.80
CA PRO A 151 -16.37 -4.65 -21.42
C PRO A 151 -15.48 -5.03 -22.60
N LEU A 152 -15.07 -6.30 -22.64
CA LEU A 152 -14.37 -6.86 -23.79
C LEU A 152 -15.29 -6.67 -25.02
N GLN A 153 -14.88 -5.81 -25.95
CA GLN A 153 -15.50 -5.71 -27.28
C GLN A 153 -15.07 -6.90 -28.14
#